data_AF-A0A849R852-F1
#
_entry.id   AF-A0A849R852-F1
#
_cell.length_a   1.000
_cell.length_b   1.000
_cell.length_c   1.000
_cell.angle_alpha   90.00
_cell.angle_beta   90.00
_cell.angle_gamma   90.00
#
_symmetry.space_group_name_H-M   'P 1'
#
loop_
_entity.id
_entity.type
_entity.pdbx_description
1 polymer ?
#
loop_
_entity_poly.entity_id
_entity_poly.type
_entity_poly.pdbx_seq_one_letter_code
_entity_poly.pdbx_strand_id
1 'polypeptide(L)'
;MNTIFRCATMVFILFAVAGCGKRMSEATLPIGIKTGNIYYTQVTLQYEKGRHLTTNYRKGNLVPINTQVQLQEISGGDIRLEILPAHTKFRIENVEKHTGDDVRQAFNKLFGKNKVDLSRFSKLEREYIDMGRVGKGMRKNAVIAAIGYPPITETPSLDGNEWTYWSSRFNRFIVKFQNDKVAQIQD
;
A
#
# COMPACT_ATOMS: atom_id res chain seq x y z
N MET A 1 17.75 -77.74 14.63
CA MET A 1 18.43 -76.52 15.11
C MET A 1 18.88 -75.69 13.91
N ASN A 2 18.75 -74.37 14.03
CA ASN A 2 19.26 -73.30 13.17
C ASN A 2 18.43 -72.91 11.94
N THR A 3 17.45 -72.07 12.26
CA THR A 3 16.74 -71.07 11.47
C THR A 3 17.69 -70.13 10.71
N ILE A 4 17.43 -69.95 9.41
CA ILE A 4 18.07 -68.92 8.57
C ILE A 4 17.18 -67.68 8.57
N PHE A 5 17.66 -66.64 9.25
CA PHE A 5 17.21 -65.26 9.17
C PHE A 5 17.59 -64.68 7.79
N ARG A 6 16.65 -64.18 6.99
CA ARG A 6 16.97 -63.26 5.88
C ARG A 6 15.98 -62.09 5.83
N CYS A 7 16.54 -60.98 6.29
CA CYS A 7 16.15 -59.58 6.19
C CYS A 7 15.10 -59.24 5.12
N ALA A 8 14.00 -58.65 5.59
CA ALA A 8 13.11 -57.84 4.78
C ALA A 8 13.79 -56.50 4.48
N THR A 9 14.13 -56.25 3.22
CA THR A 9 14.65 -54.96 2.77
C THR A 9 13.49 -53.98 2.61
N MET A 10 13.25 -53.15 3.61
CA MET A 10 12.28 -52.06 3.56
C MET A 10 12.93 -50.87 2.84
N VAL A 11 12.57 -50.66 1.57
CA VAL A 11 13.03 -49.51 0.78
C VAL A 11 12.22 -48.28 1.19
N PHE A 12 12.80 -47.44 2.06
CA PHE A 12 12.28 -46.09 2.33
C PHE A 12 12.71 -45.15 1.21
N ILE A 13 11.78 -44.83 0.30
CA ILE A 13 11.97 -43.78 -0.70
C ILE A 13 11.79 -42.43 0.01
N LEU A 14 12.91 -41.75 0.31
CA LEU A 14 12.88 -40.33 0.68
C LEU A 14 12.51 -39.50 -0.55
N PHE A 15 11.25 -39.05 -0.62
CA PHE A 15 10.86 -37.95 -1.48
C PHE A 15 11.41 -36.64 -0.88
N ALA A 16 12.62 -36.27 -1.26
CA ALA A 16 13.12 -34.91 -1.07
C ALA A 16 12.35 -34.00 -2.03
N VAL A 17 11.25 -33.41 -1.55
CA VAL A 17 10.56 -32.34 -2.27
C VAL A 17 11.46 -31.11 -2.20
N ALA A 18 12.34 -30.97 -3.19
CA ALA A 18 13.05 -29.71 -3.45
C ALA A 18 12.01 -28.69 -3.89
N GLY A 19 11.35 -28.06 -2.90
CA GLY A 19 10.53 -26.89 -3.11
C GLY A 19 11.45 -25.75 -3.57
N CYS A 20 11.64 -25.64 -4.87
CA CYS A 20 12.15 -24.42 -5.51
C CYS A 20 11.14 -23.29 -5.23
N GLY A 21 11.20 -22.71 -4.03
CA GLY A 21 10.68 -21.39 -3.81
C GLY A 21 11.46 -20.47 -4.75
N LYS A 22 10.86 -20.08 -5.88
CA LYS A 22 11.38 -19.03 -6.76
C LYS A 22 11.59 -17.78 -5.89
N ARG A 23 12.80 -17.61 -5.35
CA ARG A 23 13.28 -16.27 -4.99
C ARG A 23 13.41 -15.55 -6.32
N MET A 24 12.48 -14.64 -6.57
CA MET A 24 12.58 -13.75 -7.71
C MET A 24 13.89 -12.97 -7.57
N SER A 25 14.76 -13.15 -8.56
CA SER A 25 16.00 -12.40 -8.69
C SER A 25 15.68 -10.90 -8.76
N GLU A 26 16.55 -10.10 -8.13
CA GLU A 26 16.62 -8.64 -8.14
C GLU A 26 16.48 -8.03 -9.56
N ALA A 27 16.72 -8.83 -10.59
CA ALA A 27 16.55 -8.53 -12.01
C ALA A 27 15.09 -8.29 -12.49
N THR A 28 14.09 -8.37 -11.62
CA THR A 28 12.68 -8.11 -11.98
C THR A 28 12.14 -6.76 -11.47
N LEU A 29 12.99 -5.94 -10.84
CA LEU A 29 12.56 -4.66 -10.32
C LEU A 29 12.24 -3.66 -11.44
N PRO A 30 11.15 -2.88 -11.31
CA PRO A 30 10.84 -1.77 -12.20
C PRO A 30 12.01 -0.81 -12.46
N ILE A 31 12.26 -0.46 -13.72
CA ILE A 31 13.21 0.59 -14.12
C ILE A 31 13.02 1.83 -13.21
N GLY A 32 14.06 2.17 -12.43
CA GLY A 32 14.07 3.33 -11.53
C GLY A 32 13.72 3.06 -10.06
N ILE A 33 13.14 1.90 -9.73
CA ILE A 33 12.88 1.42 -8.36
C ILE A 33 14.03 0.47 -7.96
N LYS A 34 14.66 0.72 -6.81
CA LYS A 34 15.79 -0.07 -6.32
C LYS A 34 15.59 -0.46 -4.86
N THR A 35 15.76 -1.73 -4.55
CA THR A 35 15.84 -2.22 -3.17
C THR A 35 16.99 -1.53 -2.43
N GLY A 36 16.84 -1.34 -1.12
CA GLY A 36 17.78 -0.62 -0.25
C GLY A 36 17.68 0.90 -0.34
N ASN A 37 17.06 1.46 -1.39
CA ASN A 37 16.91 2.91 -1.52
C ASN A 37 15.84 3.49 -0.59
N ILE A 38 16.02 4.78 -0.32
CA ILE A 38 15.10 5.60 0.44
C ILE A 38 14.08 6.26 -0.49
N TYR A 39 12.83 6.28 -0.02
CA TYR A 39 11.70 6.94 -0.65
C TYR A 39 10.89 7.69 0.41
N TYR A 40 9.94 8.51 -0.04
CA TYR A 40 9.03 9.27 0.78
C TYR A 40 7.59 8.92 0.41
N THR A 41 6.72 8.78 1.41
CA THR A 41 5.27 8.64 1.16
C THR A 41 4.75 9.87 0.43
N GLN A 42 4.00 9.67 -0.65
CA GLN A 42 3.42 10.74 -1.47
C GLN A 42 2.00 11.11 -1.06
N VAL A 43 1.40 10.27 -0.21
CA VAL A 43 0.09 10.47 0.43
C VAL A 43 0.18 9.97 1.86
N THR A 44 -0.74 10.41 2.72
CA THR A 44 -0.88 9.86 4.06
C THR A 44 -1.59 8.51 4.03
N LEU A 45 -0.94 7.48 4.58
CA LEU A 45 -1.41 6.10 4.62
C LEU A 45 -1.98 5.75 5.99
N GLN A 46 -2.87 4.76 6.03
CA GLN A 46 -3.28 4.13 7.29
C GLN A 46 -3.05 2.62 7.22
N TYR A 47 -2.67 2.01 8.33
CA TYR A 47 -2.35 0.59 8.36
C TYR A 47 -2.78 -0.07 9.67
N GLU A 48 -3.10 -1.36 9.58
CA GLU A 48 -3.38 -2.22 10.72
C GLU A 48 -2.46 -3.43 10.67
N LYS A 49 -1.90 -3.83 11.82
CA LYS A 49 -1.02 -5.02 11.92
C LYS A 49 0.17 -4.97 10.93
N GLY A 50 0.78 -3.80 10.77
CA GLY A 50 1.91 -3.58 9.85
C GLY A 50 1.54 -3.59 8.37
N ARG A 51 0.24 -3.57 8.03
CA ARG A 51 -0.25 -3.75 6.67
C ARG A 51 -1.18 -2.64 6.20
N HIS A 52 -0.90 -2.11 5.02
CA HIS A 52 -1.79 -1.24 4.24
C HIS A 52 -2.27 -1.98 2.98
N LEU A 53 -3.58 -1.99 2.72
CA LEU A 53 -4.14 -2.49 1.47
C LEU A 53 -4.35 -1.31 0.52
N THR A 54 -4.05 -1.45 -0.77
CA THR A 54 -4.22 -0.35 -1.73
C THR A 54 -5.68 0.01 -2.02
N THR A 55 -6.66 -0.78 -1.55
CA THR A 55 -8.07 -0.34 -1.40
C THR A 55 -8.23 0.86 -0.46
N ASN A 56 -7.18 1.20 0.30
CA ASN A 56 -7.02 2.40 1.09
C ASN A 56 -8.08 2.56 2.18
N TYR A 57 -8.16 1.56 3.06
CA TYR A 57 -9.02 1.63 4.23
C TYR A 57 -8.55 2.74 5.16
N ARG A 58 -9.45 3.65 5.50
CA ARG A 58 -9.18 4.76 6.41
C ARG A 58 -9.31 4.33 7.88
N LYS A 59 -8.54 3.31 8.26
CA LYS A 59 -8.48 2.76 9.63
C LYS A 59 -7.06 2.40 10.05
N GLY A 60 -6.75 2.62 11.33
CA GLY A 60 -5.54 2.13 12.00
C GLY A 60 -4.53 3.22 12.30
N ASN A 61 -3.26 2.84 12.31
CA ASN A 61 -2.15 3.74 12.58
C ASN A 61 -1.85 4.60 11.35
N LEU A 62 -1.53 5.87 11.58
CA LEU A 62 -1.24 6.85 10.54
C LEU A 62 0.25 6.78 10.14
N VAL A 63 0.52 6.77 8.84
CA VAL A 63 1.83 7.08 8.26
C VAL A 63 1.70 8.42 7.53
N PRO A 64 2.21 9.52 8.09
CA PRO A 64 2.11 10.84 7.47
C PRO A 64 2.69 10.87 6.06
N ILE A 65 2.23 11.80 5.23
CA ILE A 65 2.91 12.17 3.99
C ILE A 65 4.36 12.57 4.27
N ASN A 66 5.25 12.39 3.29
CA ASN A 66 6.69 12.64 3.40
C ASN A 66 7.42 11.82 4.47
N THR A 67 6.80 10.75 4.97
CA THR A 67 7.47 9.77 5.84
C THR A 67 8.55 9.06 5.05
N GLN A 68 9.75 9.01 5.61
CA GLN A 68 10.88 8.32 5.01
C GLN A 68 10.73 6.81 5.17
N VAL A 69 10.87 6.09 4.07
CA VAL A 69 10.79 4.63 4.03
C VAL A 69 11.96 4.05 3.23
N GLN A 70 12.46 2.88 3.65
CA GLN A 70 13.44 2.12 2.88
C GLN A 70 12.75 0.95 2.20
N LEU A 71 12.93 0.80 0.88
CA LEU A 71 12.42 -0.34 0.14
C LEU A 71 13.24 -1.59 0.44
N GLN A 72 12.60 -2.64 0.94
CA GLN A 72 13.25 -3.92 1.21
C GLN A 72 13.02 -4.92 0.08
N GLU A 73 11.80 -4.95 -0.48
CA GLU A 73 11.46 -5.93 -1.51
C GLU A 73 10.18 -5.53 -2.25
N ILE A 74 10.07 -5.91 -3.53
CA ILE A 74 8.80 -6.00 -4.26
C ILE A 74 8.65 -7.42 -4.76
N SER A 75 7.60 -8.13 -4.35
CA SER A 75 7.44 -9.55 -4.63
C SER A 75 5.98 -9.98 -4.44
N GLY A 76 5.46 -10.80 -5.36
CA GLY A 76 4.11 -11.38 -5.24
C GLY A 76 2.98 -10.36 -5.12
N GLY A 77 3.12 -9.19 -5.74
CA GLY A 77 2.16 -8.08 -5.62
C GLY A 77 2.28 -7.25 -4.34
N ASP A 78 3.24 -7.56 -3.46
CA ASP A 78 3.52 -6.79 -2.27
C ASP A 78 4.69 -5.83 -2.46
N ILE A 79 4.68 -4.75 -1.67
CA ILE A 79 5.83 -3.87 -1.44
C ILE A 79 6.17 -3.96 0.04
N ARG A 80 7.38 -4.42 0.38
CA ARG A 80 7.88 -4.52 1.75
C ARG A 80 8.87 -3.41 2.03
N LEU A 81 8.62 -2.67 3.09
CA LEU A 81 9.33 -1.45 3.46
C LEU A 81 9.67 -1.46 4.95
N GLU A 82 10.62 -0.60 5.32
CA GLU A 82 10.81 -0.17 6.69
C GLU A 82 10.52 1.32 6.81
N ILE A 83 9.75 1.72 7.83
CA ILE A 83 9.52 3.12 8.19
C ILE A 83 10.67 3.59 9.05
N LEU A 84 11.31 4.69 8.65
CA LEU A 84 12.46 5.27 9.33
C LEU A 84 12.09 6.45 10.23
N PRO A 85 12.87 6.73 11.29
CA PRO A 85 14.07 6.01 11.74
C PRO A 85 13.79 4.81 12.65
N ALA A 86 12.52 4.52 12.96
CA ALA A 86 12.14 3.47 13.92
C ALA A 86 12.35 2.03 13.40
N HIS A 87 12.68 1.85 12.12
CA HIS A 87 12.80 0.55 11.44
C HIS A 87 11.56 -0.33 11.59
N THR A 88 10.37 0.29 11.64
CA THR A 88 9.10 -0.43 11.74
C THR A 88 8.79 -1.12 10.41
N LYS A 89 8.62 -2.44 10.44
CA LYS A 89 8.21 -3.21 9.25
C LYS A 89 6.83 -2.79 8.77
N PHE A 90 6.73 -2.56 7.46
CA PHE A 90 5.53 -2.06 6.82
C PHE A 90 5.33 -2.75 5.46
N ARG A 91 4.14 -3.30 5.23
CA ARG A 91 3.78 -4.01 4.00
C ARG A 91 2.63 -3.30 3.30
N ILE A 92 2.80 -3.03 2.01
CA ILE A 92 1.71 -2.71 1.10
C ILE A 92 1.27 -4.01 0.44
N GLU A 93 0.00 -4.36 0.57
CA GLU A 93 -0.65 -5.41 -0.22
C GLU A 93 -1.41 -4.74 -1.37
N ASN A 94 -0.96 -5.00 -2.61
CA ASN A 94 -1.65 -4.48 -3.77
C ASN A 94 -2.93 -5.27 -4.05
N VAL A 95 -4.04 -4.56 -4.19
CA VAL A 95 -5.37 -5.11 -4.47
C VAL A 95 -5.81 -4.59 -5.84
N GLU A 96 -5.16 -5.10 -6.88
CA GLU A 96 -5.34 -4.68 -8.28
C GLU A 96 -6.81 -4.70 -8.72
N LYS A 97 -7.58 -5.72 -8.32
CA LYS A 97 -9.01 -5.83 -8.65
C LYS A 97 -9.89 -4.64 -8.22
N HIS A 98 -9.45 -3.84 -7.24
CA HIS A 98 -10.18 -2.66 -6.75
C HIS A 98 -9.54 -1.33 -7.13
N THR A 99 -8.26 -1.35 -7.52
CA THR A 99 -7.48 -0.14 -7.79
C THR A 99 -7.12 0.02 -9.26
N GLY A 100 -7.11 -1.08 -10.03
CA GLY A 100 -6.64 -1.15 -11.40
C GLY A 100 -5.13 -0.99 -11.55
N ASP A 101 -4.40 -0.82 -10.44
CA ASP A 101 -2.96 -0.63 -10.45
C ASP A 101 -2.24 -1.96 -10.29
N ASP A 102 -1.26 -2.23 -11.15
CA ASP A 102 -0.23 -3.22 -10.86
C ASP A 102 0.67 -2.74 -9.69
N VAL A 103 1.55 -3.62 -9.19
CA VAL A 103 2.41 -3.30 -8.04
C VAL A 103 3.35 -2.11 -8.29
N ARG A 104 3.73 -1.85 -9.54
CA ARG A 104 4.59 -0.72 -9.91
C ARG A 104 3.80 0.59 -9.91
N GLN A 105 2.61 0.58 -10.50
CA GLN A 105 1.72 1.73 -10.49
C GLN A 105 1.34 2.10 -9.06
N ALA A 106 1.03 1.10 -8.23
CA ALA A 106 0.80 1.29 -6.80
C ALA A 106 2.03 1.89 -6.11
N PHE A 107 3.24 1.37 -6.36
CA PHE A 107 4.47 1.94 -5.79
C PHE A 107 4.62 3.43 -6.17
N ASN A 108 4.48 3.76 -7.45
CA ASN A 108 4.66 5.13 -7.94
C ASN A 108 3.59 6.11 -7.44
N LYS A 109 2.38 5.62 -7.14
CA LYS A 109 1.32 6.43 -6.50
C LYS A 109 1.62 6.71 -5.03
N LEU A 110 2.19 5.74 -4.31
CA LEU A 110 2.35 5.83 -2.87
C LEU A 110 3.73 6.36 -2.45
N PHE A 111 4.77 6.19 -3.26
CA PHE A 111 6.15 6.49 -2.92
C PHE A 111 6.89 7.24 -4.02
N GLY A 112 7.77 8.15 -3.62
CA GLY A 112 8.59 8.96 -4.52
C GLY A 112 9.98 9.20 -3.96
N LYS A 113 10.95 9.49 -4.83
CA LYS A 113 12.34 9.80 -4.40
C LYS A 113 12.45 11.13 -3.67
N ASN A 114 11.53 12.05 -3.97
CA ASN A 114 11.49 13.38 -3.39
C ASN A 114 10.28 13.51 -2.48
N LYS A 115 10.39 14.41 -1.50
CA LYS A 115 9.24 14.83 -0.70
C LYS A 115 8.24 15.58 -1.58
N VAL A 116 6.96 15.40 -1.29
CA VAL A 116 5.88 16.27 -1.76
C VAL A 116 6.11 17.67 -1.18
N ASP A 117 6.15 18.66 -2.05
CA ASP A 117 6.20 20.07 -1.64
C ASP A 117 4.85 20.48 -1.03
N LEU A 118 4.83 20.57 0.30
CA LEU A 118 3.61 20.93 1.04
C LEU A 118 3.29 22.43 0.96
N SER A 119 4.21 23.28 0.52
CA SER A 119 4.01 24.73 0.45
C SER A 119 2.92 25.12 -0.55
N ARG A 120 2.66 24.26 -1.55
CA ARG A 120 1.60 24.43 -2.55
C ARG A 120 0.17 24.22 -2.03
N PHE A 121 0.02 23.64 -0.85
CA PHE A 121 -1.26 23.48 -0.18
C PHE A 121 -1.54 24.70 0.71
N SER A 122 -2.81 25.08 0.83
CA SER A 122 -3.23 26.12 1.77
C SER A 122 -3.00 25.69 3.23
N LYS A 123 -3.05 26.64 4.17
CA LYS A 123 -2.93 26.33 5.61
C LYS A 123 -3.96 25.28 6.05
N LEU A 124 -5.22 25.48 5.66
CA LEU A 124 -6.32 24.54 5.92
C LEU A 124 -6.02 23.14 5.37
N GLU A 125 -5.57 23.05 4.11
CA GLU A 125 -5.26 21.76 3.49
C GLU A 125 -4.10 21.06 4.19
N ARG A 126 -3.05 21.78 4.58
CA ARG A 126 -1.91 21.19 5.32
C ARG A 126 -2.35 20.61 6.66
N GLU A 127 -3.20 21.31 7.41
CA GLU A 127 -3.74 20.81 8.68
C GLU A 127 -4.48 19.47 8.47
N TYR A 128 -5.32 19.36 7.45
CA TYR A 128 -6.02 18.11 7.13
C TYR A 128 -5.12 17.01 6.58
N ILE A 129 -4.09 17.37 5.79
CA ILE A 129 -3.06 16.44 5.31
C ILE A 129 -2.30 15.83 6.49
N ASP A 130 -1.88 16.66 7.45
CA ASP A 130 -1.15 16.24 8.65
C ASP A 130 -2.00 15.32 9.53
N MET A 131 -3.31 15.61 9.65
CA MET A 131 -4.26 14.75 10.36
C MET A 131 -4.63 13.48 9.59
N GLY A 132 -4.33 13.41 8.29
CA GLY A 132 -4.76 12.33 7.41
C GLY A 132 -6.27 12.21 7.25
N ARG A 133 -6.96 13.35 7.16
CA ARG A 133 -8.42 13.47 7.12
C ARG A 133 -8.86 14.38 5.98
N VAL A 134 -10.14 14.28 5.60
CA VAL A 134 -10.77 15.20 4.65
C VAL A 134 -11.50 16.30 5.41
N GLY A 135 -11.45 17.51 4.87
CA GLY A 135 -12.11 18.69 5.41
C GLY A 135 -12.79 19.50 4.32
N LYS A 136 -13.85 20.22 4.71
CA LYS A 136 -14.57 21.14 3.82
C LYS A 136 -13.62 22.20 3.27
N GLY A 137 -13.73 22.50 1.98
CA GLY A 137 -12.92 23.51 1.28
C GLY A 137 -11.60 23.01 0.69
N MET A 138 -11.18 21.77 1.01
CA MET A 138 -9.98 21.15 0.41
C MET A 138 -10.16 20.95 -1.09
N ARG A 139 -9.09 21.17 -1.87
CA ARG A 139 -9.07 20.78 -3.29
C ARG A 139 -8.92 19.27 -3.44
N LYS A 140 -9.35 18.75 -4.58
CA LYS A 140 -9.21 17.33 -4.97
C LYS A 140 -7.78 16.77 -4.76
N ASN A 141 -6.75 17.50 -5.19
CA ASN A 141 -5.37 17.06 -5.00
C ASN A 141 -4.92 17.05 -3.52
N ALA A 142 -5.45 17.95 -2.69
CA ALA A 142 -5.21 17.94 -1.25
C ALA A 142 -5.92 16.76 -0.56
N VAL A 143 -7.10 16.38 -1.04
CA VAL A 143 -7.80 15.16 -0.57
C VAL A 143 -6.93 13.93 -0.85
N ILE A 144 -6.38 13.80 -2.05
CA ILE A 144 -5.46 12.70 -2.39
C ILE A 144 -4.22 12.72 -1.49
N ALA A 145 -3.59 13.88 -1.28
CA ALA A 145 -2.44 13.99 -0.37
C ALA A 145 -2.79 13.57 1.07
N ALA A 146 -3.97 13.95 1.57
CA ALA A 146 -4.39 13.68 2.94
C ALA A 146 -4.89 12.26 3.18
N ILE A 147 -5.57 11.65 2.22
CA ILE A 147 -6.21 10.36 2.44
C ILE A 147 -5.93 9.32 1.38
N GLY A 148 -5.08 9.58 0.39
CA GLY A 148 -4.77 8.65 -0.70
C GLY A 148 -5.86 8.58 -1.76
N TYR A 149 -5.71 7.63 -2.68
CA TYR A 149 -6.64 7.42 -3.79
C TYR A 149 -7.85 6.58 -3.35
N PRO A 150 -9.07 6.89 -3.83
CA PRO A 150 -10.21 5.99 -3.67
C PRO A 150 -10.06 4.79 -4.62
N PRO A 151 -10.69 3.64 -4.31
CA PRO A 151 -10.72 2.50 -5.21
C PRO A 151 -11.56 2.80 -6.45
N ILE A 152 -11.06 2.40 -7.63
CA ILE A 152 -11.69 2.69 -8.92
C ILE A 152 -13.02 1.97 -9.10
N THR A 153 -13.24 0.87 -8.38
CA THR A 153 -14.53 0.14 -8.42
C THR A 153 -15.67 0.95 -7.82
N GLU A 154 -15.37 2.00 -7.05
CA GLU A 154 -16.34 2.89 -6.41
C GLU A 154 -16.23 4.33 -6.91
N THR A 155 -15.03 4.71 -7.36
CA THR A 155 -14.73 6.02 -7.95
C THR A 155 -14.04 5.80 -9.30
N PRO A 156 -14.78 5.50 -10.38
CA PRO A 156 -14.19 5.18 -11.68
C PRO A 156 -13.38 6.33 -12.29
N SER A 157 -13.66 7.57 -11.90
CA SER A 157 -12.92 8.76 -12.32
C SER A 157 -12.75 9.76 -11.18
N LEU A 158 -11.57 10.38 -11.11
CA LEU A 158 -11.28 11.47 -10.18
C LEU A 158 -11.83 12.82 -10.68
N ASP A 159 -12.25 12.91 -11.93
CA ASP A 159 -12.86 14.14 -12.48
C ASP A 159 -14.29 14.34 -11.96
N GLY A 160 -14.93 13.26 -11.47
CA GLY A 160 -16.25 13.31 -10.87
C GLY A 160 -16.35 14.18 -9.61
N ASN A 161 -17.57 14.61 -9.28
CA ASN A 161 -17.86 15.43 -8.10
C ASN A 161 -18.15 14.60 -6.84
N GLU A 162 -18.11 13.27 -6.92
CA GLU A 162 -18.28 12.39 -5.77
C GLU A 162 -17.20 11.32 -5.82
N TRP A 163 -16.46 11.18 -4.72
CA TRP A 163 -15.45 10.14 -4.54
C TRP A 163 -15.83 9.28 -3.34
N THR A 164 -16.02 7.99 -3.57
CA THR A 164 -16.39 7.01 -2.56
C THR A 164 -15.14 6.30 -2.04
N TYR A 165 -14.93 6.40 -0.73
CA TYR A 165 -13.83 5.78 0.00
C TYR A 165 -14.33 4.67 0.93
N TRP A 166 -13.40 3.84 1.40
CA TRP A 166 -13.68 2.77 2.35
C TRP A 166 -13.11 3.17 3.71
N SER A 167 -13.97 3.36 4.71
CA SER A 167 -13.51 3.53 6.10
C SER A 167 -13.16 2.18 6.74
N SER A 168 -13.78 1.10 6.26
CA SER A 168 -13.41 -0.27 6.58
C SER A 168 -13.84 -1.23 5.46
N ARG A 169 -13.66 -2.54 5.68
CA ARG A 169 -14.18 -3.57 4.76
C ARG A 169 -15.71 -3.53 4.59
N PHE A 170 -16.43 -2.92 5.52
CA PHE A 170 -17.89 -2.91 5.58
C PHE A 170 -18.52 -1.53 5.41
N ASN A 171 -17.74 -0.47 5.65
CA ASN A 171 -18.26 0.89 5.72
C ASN A 171 -17.55 1.77 4.72
N ARG A 172 -18.32 2.65 4.10
CA ARG A 172 -17.88 3.61 3.09
C ARG A 172 -18.19 5.02 3.56
N PHE A 173 -17.65 5.98 2.82
CA PHE A 173 -18.06 7.38 2.93
C PHE A 173 -17.80 8.06 1.58
N ILE A 174 -18.56 9.11 1.27
CA ILE A 174 -18.52 9.85 0.02
C ILE A 174 -18.01 11.25 0.30
N VAL A 175 -16.96 11.65 -0.41
CA VAL A 175 -16.47 13.03 -0.47
C VAL A 175 -17.12 13.71 -1.66
N LYS A 176 -17.96 14.71 -1.40
CA LYS A 176 -18.66 15.48 -2.44
C LYS A 176 -17.95 16.80 -2.69
N PHE A 177 -17.79 17.13 -3.97
CA PHE A 177 -17.12 18.33 -4.45
C PHE A 177 -18.12 19.29 -5.10
N GLN A 178 -17.92 20.58 -4.85
CA GLN A 178 -18.58 21.67 -5.57
C GLN A 178 -17.51 22.71 -5.89
N ASN A 179 -17.43 23.14 -7.16
CA ASN A 179 -16.39 24.07 -7.63
C ASN A 179 -14.97 23.59 -7.25
N ASP A 180 -14.68 22.31 -7.52
CA ASP A 180 -13.41 21.62 -7.25
C ASP A 180 -12.92 21.60 -5.79
N LYS A 181 -13.83 21.88 -4.85
CA LYS A 181 -13.57 21.87 -3.41
C LYS A 181 -14.54 20.96 -2.70
N VAL A 182 -14.08 20.31 -1.62
CA VAL A 182 -14.94 19.50 -0.76
C VAL A 182 -16.06 20.37 -0.21
N ALA A 183 -17.30 20.01 -0.54
CA ALA A 183 -18.51 20.65 -0.05
C ALA A 183 -19.09 19.90 1.15
N GLN A 184 -19.05 18.57 1.11
CA GLN A 184 -19.65 17.68 2.09
C GLN A 184 -18.90 16.34 2.16
N ILE A 185 -18.96 15.72 3.34
CA ILE A 185 -18.56 14.33 3.58
C ILE A 185 -19.81 13.62 4.09
N GLN A 186 -20.15 12.48 3.49
CA GLN A 186 -21.35 11.70 3.80
C GLN A 186 -20.94 10.27 4.15
N ASP A 187 -21.28 9.80 5.34
CA ASP A 187 -21.07 8.40 5.77
C ASP A 187 -22.18 7.46 5.29
#